data_AF-A0A2T3LPY3-F1
#
_entry.id   AF-A0A2T3LPY3-F1
#
_cell.length_a   1.000
_cell.length_b   1.000
_cell.length_c   1.000
_cell.angle_alpha   90.00
_cell.angle_beta   90.00
_cell.angle_gamma   90.00
#
_symmetry.space_group_name_H-M   'P 1'
#
loop_
_entity.id
_entity.type
_entity.pdbx_description
1 polymer ?
#
loop_
_entity_poly.entity_id
_entity_poly.type
_entity_poly.pdbx_seq_one_letter_code
_entity_poly.pdbx_strand_id
1 'polypeptide(L)'
;MTIQTVTFSFNNKLSIAENIIEYVQSHEDKFSPALFTKHDQQDLRYQFATASLHVDMVEMAQDSNSGVISVSYGIHFFWPCNNQDEIDHYKETLNFVIREEKVTIELVEHEPWIVL
;
A
#
# COMPACT_ATOMS: atom_id res chain seq x y z
N MET A 1 -8.74 9.32 11.37
CA MET A 1 -7.52 9.09 10.58
C MET A 1 -6.42 8.58 11.51
N THR A 2 -6.13 7.29 11.43
CA THR A 2 -5.06 6.64 12.20
C THR A 2 -3.84 6.55 11.30
N ILE A 3 -2.67 6.92 11.80
CA ILE A 3 -1.41 6.78 11.06
C ILE A 3 -0.67 5.59 11.64
N GLN A 4 -0.44 4.57 10.81
CA GLN A 4 0.48 3.49 11.10
C GLN A 4 1.85 3.78 10.46
N THR A 5 2.89 3.11 10.94
CA THR A 5 4.23 3.25 10.37
C THR A 5 4.86 1.89 10.15
N VAL A 6 5.46 1.69 8.98
CA VAL A 6 6.28 0.52 8.67
C VAL A 6 7.74 0.99 8.61
N THR A 7 8.60 0.37 9.40
CA THR A 7 10.04 0.72 9.45
C THR A 7 10.89 -0.48 9.06
N PHE A 8 11.91 -0.23 8.24
CA PHE A 8 12.89 -1.25 7.87
C PHE A 8 14.28 -0.65 7.65
N SER A 9 15.31 -1.48 7.84
CA SER A 9 16.69 -1.11 7.52
C SER A 9 16.94 -1.33 6.03
N PHE A 10 17.61 -0.39 5.37
CA PHE A 10 17.96 -0.57 3.96
C PHE A 10 19.31 -1.28 3.79
N ASN A 11 19.43 -2.03 2.70
CA ASN A 11 20.66 -2.70 2.28
C ASN A 11 21.55 -1.71 1.51
N ASN A 12 22.74 -1.44 2.04
CA ASN A 12 23.71 -0.49 1.46
C ASN A 12 24.26 -0.89 0.07
N LYS A 13 23.91 -2.08 -0.45
CA LYS A 13 24.27 -2.53 -1.80
C LYS A 13 23.31 -2.06 -2.88
N LEU A 14 22.12 -1.59 -2.51
CA LEU A 14 21.09 -1.09 -3.41
C LEU A 14 20.89 0.41 -3.17
N SER A 15 20.36 1.12 -4.16
CA SER A 15 19.88 2.48 -3.93
C SER A 15 18.71 2.47 -2.94
N ILE A 16 18.43 3.60 -2.30
CA ILE A 16 17.31 3.71 -1.35
C ILE A 16 15.97 3.43 -2.06
N ALA A 17 15.81 3.92 -3.30
CA ALA A 17 14.62 3.68 -4.09
C ALA A 17 14.42 2.18 -4.37
N GLU A 18 15.47 1.45 -4.76
CA GLU A 18 15.40 0.00 -4.96
C GLU A 18 15.06 -0.75 -3.67
N ASN A 19 15.66 -0.37 -2.55
CA ASN A 19 15.32 -0.94 -1.24
C ASN A 19 13.84 -0.76 -0.90
N ILE A 20 13.30 0.44 -1.15
CA ILE A 20 11.88 0.74 -0.93
C ILE A 20 10.99 -0.11 -1.83
N ILE A 21 11.28 -0.17 -3.14
CA ILE A 21 10.51 -0.95 -4.10
C ILE A 21 10.48 -2.42 -3.70
N GLU A 22 11.66 -3.00 -3.44
CA GLU A 22 11.78 -4.41 -3.05
C GLU A 22 11.04 -4.69 -1.73
N TYR A 23 11.18 -3.81 -0.73
CA TYR A 23 10.53 -4.01 0.56
C TYR A 23 9.00 -3.94 0.46
N VAL A 24 8.46 -2.93 -0.20
CA VAL A 24 7.01 -2.74 -0.33
C VAL A 24 6.38 -3.90 -1.11
N GLN A 25 7.00 -4.34 -2.21
CA GLN A 25 6.48 -5.44 -3.03
C GLN A 25 6.59 -6.81 -2.33
N SER A 26 7.64 -7.05 -1.55
CA SER A 26 7.84 -8.33 -0.84
C SER A 26 7.05 -8.44 0.46
N HIS A 27 6.49 -7.33 0.95
CA HIS A 27 5.74 -7.28 2.22
C HIS A 27 4.37 -6.63 2.03
N GLU A 28 3.68 -6.94 0.92
CA GLU A 28 2.35 -6.41 0.63
C GLU A 28 1.39 -6.55 1.82
N ASP A 29 1.49 -7.63 2.59
CA ASP A 29 0.71 -7.91 3.81
C ASP A 29 0.80 -6.84 4.91
N LYS A 30 1.87 -6.03 4.93
CA LYS A 30 2.05 -4.92 5.89
C LYS A 30 1.43 -3.61 5.45
N PHE A 31 1.23 -3.44 4.14
CA PHE A 31 0.67 -2.23 3.53
C PHE A 31 -0.81 -2.42 3.24
N SER A 32 -1.19 -3.66 2.93
CA SER A 32 -2.52 -4.09 2.56
C SER A 32 -3.61 -3.64 3.53
N PRO A 33 -3.48 -3.71 4.87
CA PRO A 33 -4.59 -3.38 5.75
C PRO A 33 -4.94 -1.89 5.65
N ALA A 34 -3.95 -1.00 5.62
CA ALA A 34 -4.18 0.44 5.55
C ALA A 34 -4.69 0.90 4.16
N LEU A 35 -4.20 0.27 3.10
CA LEU A 35 -4.57 0.62 1.71
C LEU A 35 -5.92 0.04 1.31
N PHE A 36 -6.26 -1.16 1.79
CA PHE A 36 -7.48 -1.87 1.42
C PHE A 36 -8.63 -1.68 2.41
N THR A 37 -8.48 -0.83 3.45
CA THR A 37 -9.60 -0.51 4.35
C THR A 37 -10.82 0.05 3.63
N LYS A 38 -10.66 0.57 2.40
CA LYS A 38 -11.75 1.14 1.59
C LYS A 38 -12.89 0.15 1.30
N HIS A 39 -12.70 -1.15 1.46
CA HIS A 39 -13.77 -2.16 1.35
C HIS A 39 -14.12 -2.73 2.71
N ASP A 40 -15.42 -2.82 3.00
CA ASP A 40 -15.90 -3.57 4.17
C ASP A 40 -15.69 -5.07 3.91
N GLN A 41 -14.62 -5.65 4.45
CA GLN A 41 -14.35 -7.09 4.32
C GLN A 41 -15.45 -7.98 4.94
N GLN A 42 -16.41 -7.40 5.69
CA GLN A 42 -17.55 -8.09 6.28
C GLN A 42 -18.82 -8.00 5.42
N ASP A 43 -18.78 -7.26 4.30
CA ASP A 43 -19.89 -7.18 3.37
C ASP A 43 -20.07 -8.52 2.63
N LEU A 44 -21.11 -9.25 3.04
CA LEU A 44 -21.46 -10.57 2.51
C LEU A 44 -21.89 -10.55 1.04
N ARG A 45 -22.07 -9.36 0.42
CA ARG A 45 -22.42 -9.23 -1.00
C ARG A 45 -21.25 -9.56 -1.92
N TYR A 46 -20.02 -9.50 -1.45
CA TYR A 46 -18.84 -9.88 -2.22
C TYR A 46 -17.93 -10.83 -1.44
N GLN A 47 -17.14 -11.60 -2.18
CA GLN A 47 -16.10 -12.46 -1.62
C GLN A 47 -14.75 -11.91 -2.06
N PHE A 48 -13.93 -11.51 -1.09
CA PHE A 48 -12.55 -11.12 -1.38
C PHE A 48 -11.78 -12.32 -1.95
N ALA A 49 -11.15 -12.13 -3.10
CA ALA A 49 -10.37 -13.17 -3.76
C ALA A 49 -8.87 -12.97 -3.51
N THR A 50 -8.34 -11.82 -3.91
CA THR A 50 -6.92 -11.47 -3.74
C THR A 50 -6.74 -9.96 -3.80
N ALA A 51 -5.59 -9.49 -3.33
CA ALA A 51 -5.12 -8.14 -3.61
C ALA A 51 -3.78 -8.20 -4.35
N SER A 52 -3.42 -7.08 -4.98
CA SER A 52 -2.08 -6.86 -5.49
C SER A 52 -1.66 -5.42 -5.24
N LEU A 53 -0.38 -5.24 -4.89
CA LEU A 53 0.25 -3.94 -4.68
C LEU A 53 1.41 -3.77 -5.64
N HIS A 54 1.48 -2.61 -6.29
CA HIS A 54 2.56 -2.22 -7.18
C HIS A 54 3.11 -0.86 -6.78
N VAL A 55 4.44 -0.74 -6.78
CA VAL A 55 5.12 0.55 -6.62
C VAL A 55 5.34 1.13 -8.01
N ASP A 56 4.65 2.21 -8.32
CA ASP A 56 4.76 2.90 -9.61
C ASP A 56 6.04 3.75 -9.66
N MET A 57 6.35 4.43 -8.55
CA MET A 57 7.45 5.39 -8.48
C MET A 57 7.89 5.64 -7.04
N VAL A 58 9.18 5.89 -6.86
CA VAL A 58 9.75 6.45 -5.63
C VAL A 58 10.43 7.76 -5.99
N GLU A 59 10.00 8.85 -5.36
CA GLU A 59 10.57 10.18 -5.55
C GLU A 59 11.24 10.65 -4.26
N MET A 60 12.51 11.02 -4.36
CA MET A 60 13.29 11.54 -3.25
C MET A 60 13.12 13.06 -3.16
N ALA A 61 12.93 13.57 -1.95
CA ALA A 61 13.00 15.01 -1.71
C ALA A 61 14.43 15.53 -1.93
N GLN A 62 14.57 16.85 -2.15
CA GLN A 62 15.86 17.49 -2.41
C GLN A 62 16.89 17.26 -1.29
N ASP A 63 16.43 17.10 -0.05
CA ASP A 63 17.29 16.83 1.11
C ASP A 63 17.73 15.36 1.22
N SER A 64 17.21 14.49 0.35
CA SER A 64 17.47 13.04 0.29
C SER A 64 17.18 12.27 1.60
N ASN A 65 16.51 12.89 2.58
CA ASN A 65 16.16 12.28 3.85
C ASN A 65 14.66 11.96 3.95
N SER A 66 13.91 12.28 2.92
CA SER A 66 12.47 12.02 2.82
C SER A 66 12.06 11.88 1.37
N GLY A 67 10.82 11.49 1.17
CA GLY A 67 10.25 11.39 -0.17
C GLY A 67 8.85 10.81 -0.15
N VAL A 68 8.39 10.45 -1.34
CA VAL A 68 7.09 9.86 -1.57
C VAL A 68 7.17 8.60 -2.42
N ILE A 69 6.26 7.66 -2.14
CA ILE A 69 6.09 6.42 -2.90
C ILE A 69 4.70 6.47 -3.52
N SER A 70 4.64 6.45 -4.85
CA SER A 70 3.38 6.26 -5.56
C SER A 70 3.12 4.77 -5.69
N VAL A 71 2.00 4.32 -5.14
CA VAL A 71 1.56 2.92 -5.23
C VAL A 71 0.23 2.82 -5.94
N SER A 72 0.10 1.78 -6.76
CA SER A 72 -1.16 1.33 -7.33
C SER A 72 -1.54 0.00 -6.69
N TYR A 73 -2.80 -0.17 -6.32
CA TYR A 73 -3.28 -1.41 -5.75
C TYR A 73 -4.60 -1.84 -6.34
N GLY A 74 -4.75 -3.15 -6.53
CA GLY A 74 -5.93 -3.79 -7.06
C GLY A 74 -6.54 -4.73 -6.03
N ILE A 75 -7.86 -4.65 -5.82
CA ILE A 75 -8.60 -5.63 -5.03
C ILE A 75 -9.50 -6.42 -5.98
N HIS A 76 -9.30 -7.73 -6.00
CA HIS A 76 -10.13 -8.65 -6.73
C HIS A 76 -11.22 -9.18 -5.81
N PHE A 77 -12.48 -9.06 -6.24
CA PHE A 77 -13.62 -9.61 -5.53
C PHE A 77 -14.58 -10.31 -6.50
N PHE A 78 -15.29 -11.28 -5.96
CA PHE A 78 -16.33 -12.01 -6.66
C PHE A 78 -17.70 -11.59 -6.16
N TRP A 79 -18.61 -11.24 -7.07
CA TRP A 79 -20.03 -10.96 -6.77
C TRP A 79 -20.89 -12.19 -7.01
N PRO A 80 -21.35 -12.89 -5.95
CA PRO A 80 -22.12 -14.12 -6.09
C PRO A 80 -23.50 -13.88 -6.72
N CYS A 81 -24.10 -12.71 -6.52
CA CYS A 81 -25.43 -12.38 -7.05
C CYS A 81 -25.47 -12.32 -8.59
N ASN A 82 -24.36 -11.88 -9.20
CA ASN A 82 -24.23 -11.72 -10.65
C ASN A 82 -23.27 -12.72 -11.28
N ASN A 83 -22.62 -13.56 -10.45
CA ASN A 83 -21.60 -14.53 -10.85
C ASN A 83 -20.48 -13.88 -11.70
N GLN A 84 -19.92 -12.79 -11.19
CA GLN A 84 -18.96 -11.94 -11.89
C GLN A 84 -17.74 -11.64 -11.01
N ASP A 85 -16.56 -11.69 -11.62
CA ASP A 85 -15.32 -11.19 -11.03
C ASP A 85 -15.17 -9.70 -11.34
N GLU A 86 -14.76 -8.92 -10.34
CA GLU A 86 -14.46 -7.51 -10.46
C GLU A 86 -13.12 -7.17 -9.85
N ILE A 87 -12.52 -6.09 -10.34
CA ILE A 87 -11.24 -5.58 -9.88
C ILE A 87 -11.33 -4.07 -9.73
N ASP A 88 -11.31 -3.61 -8.49
CA ASP A 88 -11.17 -2.18 -8.21
C ASP A 88 -9.70 -1.81 -8.11
N HIS A 89 -9.35 -0.73 -8.80
CA HIS A 89 -7.99 -0.21 -8.86
C HIS A 89 -7.93 1.16 -8.22
N TYR A 90 -6.94 1.35 -7.36
CA TYR A 90 -6.71 2.58 -6.63
C TYR A 90 -5.25 3.00 -6.72
N LYS A 91 -5.03 4.29 -6.48
CA LYS A 91 -3.71 4.89 -6.40
C LYS A 91 -3.58 5.67 -5.11
N GLU A 92 -2.40 5.61 -4.53
CA GLU A 92 -2.08 6.29 -3.29
C GLU A 92 -0.63 6.75 -3.25
N THR A 93 -0.37 7.80 -2.48
CA THR A 93 0.96 8.34 -2.25
C THR A 93 1.30 8.20 -0.79
N LEU A 94 2.38 7.47 -0.49
CA LEU A 94 2.87 7.20 0.85
C LEU A 94 4.10 8.06 1.13
N ASN A 95 4.11 8.76 2.26
CA ASN A 95 5.29 9.51 2.68
C ASN A 95 6.30 8.59 3.35
N PHE A 96 7.58 8.87 3.16
CA PHE A 96 8.64 8.21 3.94
C PHE A 96 9.71 9.18 4.41
N VAL A 97 10.37 8.79 5.49
CA VAL A 97 11.54 9.47 6.04
C VAL A 97 12.67 8.49 6.29
N ILE A 98 13.90 8.99 6.20
CA ILE A 98 15.13 8.22 6.37
C ILE A 98 15.88 8.78 7.58
N ARG A 99 16.15 7.91 8.55
CA ARG A 99 16.96 8.24 9.73
C ARG A 99 17.76 7.02 10.14
N GLU A 100 19.04 7.21 10.46
CA GLU A 100 19.89 6.17 11.05
C GLU A 100 19.86 4.84 10.28
N GLU A 101 20.02 4.91 8.95
CA GLU A 101 19.99 3.75 8.05
C GLU A 101 18.64 2.99 7.99
N LYS A 102 17.56 3.63 8.43
CA LYS A 102 16.21 3.07 8.38
C LYS A 102 15.30 3.96 7.55
N VAL A 103 14.44 3.32 6.78
CA VAL A 103 13.30 3.97 6.12
C VAL A 103 12.07 3.72 6.99
N THR A 104 11.34 4.79 7.28
CA THR A 104 10.02 4.74 7.92
C THR A 104 8.99 5.27 6.93
N ILE A 105 8.02 4.43 6.59
CA ILE A 105 6.90 4.76 5.70
C ILE A 105 5.67 5.02 6.57
N GLU A 106 5.00 6.14 6.32
CA GLU A 106 3.72 6.48 6.94
C GLU A 106 2.57 5.87 6.12
N LEU A 107 1.71 5.13 6.81
CA LEU A 107 0.51 4.52 6.24
C LEU A 107 -0.70 5.19 6.88
N VAL A 108 -1.54 5.80 6.05
CA VAL A 108 -2.77 6.42 6.50
C VAL A 108 -3.88 5.38 6.38
N GLU A 109 -4.48 4.99 7.51
CA GLU A 109 -5.69 4.17 7.47
C GLU A 109 -6.88 5.04 7.04
N HIS A 110 -7.51 4.66 5.93
CA HIS A 110 -8.76 5.27 5.49
C HIS A 110 -9.94 4.61 6.20
N GLU A 111 -11.00 5.37 6.46
CA GLU A 111 -12.27 4.75 6.86
C GLU A 111 -12.87 3.97 5.67
N PRO A 112 -13.49 2.80 5.91
CA PRO A 112 -14.09 2.02 4.83
C PRO A 112 -15.13 2.82 4.08
N TRP A 113 -15.08 2.75 2.75
CA TRP A 113 -16.18 3.26 1.93
C TRP A 113 -17.29 2.22 2.02
N ILE A 114 -18.35 2.55 2.75
CA ILE A 114 -19.58 1.76 2.71
C ILE A 114 -20.13 1.89 1.29
N VAL A 115 -20.05 0.82 0.51
CA VAL A 115 -20.78 0.73 -0.76
C VAL A 115 -22.26 0.68 -0.39
N LEU A 116 -23.00 1.79 -0.56
CA LEU A 116 -24.45 1.80 -0.35
C LEU A 116 -25.15 1.07 -1.50
#